data_AF-A0A3A0FBX9-F1
#
_entry.id   AF-A0A3A0FBX9-F1
#
_cell.length_a   1.000
_cell.length_b   1.000
_cell.length_c   1.000
_cell.angle_alpha   90.00
_cell.angle_beta   90.00
_cell.angle_gamma   90.00
#
_symmetry.space_group_name_H-M   'P 1'
#
loop_
_entity.id
_entity.type
_entity.pdbx_description
1 polymer ?
#
loop_
_entity_poly.entity_id
_entity_poly.type
_entity_poly.pdbx_seq_one_letter_code
_entity_poly.pdbx_strand_id
1 'polypeptide(L)' 'MIASATALTRFRMGETVTKTGWYLCVPCGYLQEFSAGNTFTTCEVCRAGTDDGPEGYTDKENEFWEFIQVTGSKT' A
#
# COMPACT_ATOMS: atom_id res chain seq x y z
N MET A 1 -13.47 -25.06 -13.36
CA MET A 1 -12.67 -24.56 -12.24
C MET A 1 -12.07 -23.24 -12.69
N ILE A 2 -12.62 -22.11 -12.27
CA ILE A 2 -12.16 -20.79 -12.74
C ILE A 2 -11.17 -20.29 -11.69
N ALA A 3 -9.93 -20.03 -12.12
CA ALA A 3 -8.86 -19.54 -11.27
C ALA A 3 -9.31 -18.25 -10.56
N SER A 4 -9.28 -18.27 -9.22
CA SER A 4 -9.57 -17.10 -8.39
C SER A 4 -8.57 -16.00 -8.71
N ALA A 5 -9.09 -14.85 -9.16
CA ALA A 5 -8.32 -13.62 -9.20
C ALA A 5 -7.96 -13.26 -7.75
N THR A 6 -6.69 -13.36 -7.39
CA THR A 6 -6.19 -12.78 -6.14
C THR A 6 -6.26 -11.26 -6.32
N ALA A 7 -7.36 -10.64 -5.90
CA ALA A 7 -7.45 -9.20 -5.85
C ALA A 7 -6.30 -8.71 -4.94
N LEU A 8 -5.29 -8.06 -5.53
CA LEU A 8 -4.28 -7.34 -4.78
C LEU A 8 -5.03 -6.24 -4.02
N THR A 9 -5.26 -6.47 -2.72
CA THR A 9 -5.94 -5.49 -1.88
C THR A 9 -5.01 -4.29 -1.73
N ARG A 10 -5.44 -3.15 -2.27
CA ARG A 10 -4.77 -1.87 -2.08
C ARG A 10 -5.48 -1.10 -0.99
N PHE A 11 -4.73 -0.25 -0.31
CA PHE A 11 -5.19 0.55 0.81
C PHE A 11 -4.90 2.02 0.53
N ARG A 12 -5.83 2.87 0.96
CA ARG A 12 -5.69 4.33 0.91
C ARG A 12 -5.17 4.89 2.23
N MET A 13 -4.70 6.13 2.21
CA MET A 13 -4.35 6.79 3.47
C MET A 13 -5.61 7.08 4.30
N GLY A 14 -5.47 7.08 5.62
CA GLY A 14 -6.60 7.22 6.54
C GLY A 14 -7.29 5.90 6.91
N GLU A 15 -7.04 4.81 6.17
CA GLU A 15 -7.54 3.49 6.57
C GLU A 15 -6.75 2.86 7.70
N THR A 16 -7.44 2.08 8.53
CA THR A 16 -6.79 1.31 9.59
C THR A 16 -6.06 0.11 9.02
N VAL A 17 -4.79 -0.02 9.39
CA VAL A 17 -3.94 -1.16 9.07
C VAL A 17 -4.49 -2.38 9.80
N THR A 18 -4.89 -3.41 9.06
CA THR A 18 -5.42 -4.66 9.63
C THR A 18 -4.33 -5.70 9.91
N LYS A 19 -3.15 -5.55 9.29
CA LYS A 19 -2.05 -6.51 9.37
C LYS A 19 -0.70 -5.80 9.49
N THR A 20 0.09 -6.19 10.49
CA THR A 20 1.47 -5.70 10.61
C THR A 20 2.36 -6.29 9.51
N GLY A 21 3.19 -5.45 8.89
CA GLY A 21 4.24 -5.86 7.98
C GLY A 21 4.58 -4.79 6.94
N TRP A 22 5.28 -5.20 5.89
CA TRP A 22 5.75 -4.31 4.83
C TRP A 22 4.68 -4.06 3.78
N TYR A 23 4.50 -2.79 3.44
CA TYR A 23 3.62 -2.31 2.39
C TYR A 23 4.41 -1.56 1.33
N LEU A 24 4.04 -1.76 0.07
CA LEU A 24 4.60 -1.10 -1.10
C LEU A 24 3.74 0.08 -1.48
N CYS A 25 4.36 1.24 -1.68
CA CYS A 25 3.76 2.36 -2.37
C CYS A 25 3.80 2.07 -3.88
N VAL A 26 2.66 1.71 -4.47
CA VAL A 26 2.55 1.33 -5.90
C VAL A 26 3.14 2.39 -6.85
N PRO A 27 2.93 3.70 -6.66
CA PRO A 27 3.47 4.72 -7.57
C PRO A 27 4.99 4.81 -7.64
N CYS A 28 5.70 4.57 -6.53
CA CYS A 28 7.15 4.83 -6.45
C CYS A 28 8.01 3.63 -6.02
N GLY A 29 7.39 2.52 -5.62
CA GLY A 29 8.09 1.33 -5.17
C GLY A 29 8.67 1.43 -3.75
N TYR A 30 8.39 2.51 -3.01
CA TYR A 30 8.86 2.65 -1.63
C TYR A 30 8.21 1.61 -0.71
N LEU A 31 9.01 1.01 0.17
CA LEU A 31 8.55 0.04 1.16
C LEU A 31 8.50 0.69 2.53
N GLN A 32 7.36 0.57 3.20
CA GLN A 32 7.15 1.06 4.56
C GLN A 32 6.53 -0.02 5.42
N GLU A 33 7.06 -0.21 6.63
CA GLU A 33 6.43 -1.10 7.62
C GLU A 33 5.29 -0.37 8.33
N PHE A 34 4.13 -1.01 8.39
CA PHE A 34 2.99 -0.55 9.17
C PHE A 34 2.64 -1.57 10.24
N SER A 35 2.13 -1.08 11.37
CA SER A 35 1.61 -1.91 12.47
C SER A 35 0.10 -1.96 12.45
N ALA A 36 -0.48 -3.13 12.71
CA ALA A 36 -1.92 -3.29 12.85
C ALA A 36 -2.48 -2.37 13.94
N GLY A 37 -3.64 -1.76 13.67
CA GLY A 37 -4.28 -0.77 14.54
C GLY A 37 -3.85 0.68 14.29
N ASN A 38 -2.73 0.90 13.60
CA ASN A 38 -2.36 2.24 13.12
C ASN A 38 -3.15 2.60 11.85
N THR A 39 -2.96 3.82 11.38
CA THR A 39 -3.56 4.33 10.15
C THR A 39 -2.52 4.40 9.04
N PHE A 40 -2.89 4.02 7.81
CA PHE A 40 -2.05 4.26 6.64
C PHE A 40 -1.86 5.76 6.43
N THR A 41 -0.62 6.19 6.23
CA THR A 41 -0.28 7.60 5.99
C THR A 41 -0.03 7.84 4.50
N THR A 42 0.16 9.10 4.11
CA THR A 42 0.77 9.40 2.80
C THR A 42 2.14 8.72 2.67
N CYS A 43 2.57 8.45 1.45
CA CYS A 43 3.94 8.01 1.18
C CYS A 43 4.90 9.19 1.34
N GLU A 44 5.88 9.09 2.24
CA GLU A 44 6.84 10.16 2.50
C GLU A 44 7.76 10.48 1.31
N VAL A 45 7.92 9.54 0.37
CA VAL A 45 8.83 9.68 -0.77
C VAL A 45 8.16 10.41 -1.94
N CYS A 46 7.01 9.91 -2.40
CA CYS A 46 6.32 10.47 -3.57
C CYS A 46 5.08 11.30 -3.21
N ARG A 47 4.71 11.39 -1.92
CA ARG A 47 3.52 12.12 -1.44
C ARG A 47 2.20 11.65 -2.02
N ALA A 48 2.12 10.38 -2.42
CA ALA A 48 0.86 9.76 -2.85
C ALA A 48 -0.23 9.95 -1.76
N GLY A 49 -1.45 10.29 -2.20
CA GLY A 49 -2.55 10.68 -1.33
C GLY A 49 -2.64 12.18 -1.04
N THR A 50 -1.83 13.03 -1.68
CA THR A 50 -1.84 14.50 -1.48
C THR A 50 -1.77 15.24 -2.81
N ASP A 51 -2.07 16.54 -2.84
CA ASP A 51 -2.01 17.35 -4.08
C ASP A 51 -0.62 17.37 -4.75
N ASP A 52 0.46 17.09 -4.00
CA ASP A 52 1.85 16.98 -4.50
C ASP A 52 2.20 15.56 -5.00
N GLY A 53 1.25 14.63 -4.96
CA GLY A 53 1.44 13.24 -5.37
C GLY A 53 1.66 13.05 -6.87
N PRO A 54 2.03 11.83 -7.31
CA PRO A 54 2.12 11.52 -8.72
C PRO A 54 0.74 11.51 -9.39
N GLU A 55 0.70 11.72 -10.71
CA GLU A 55 -0.54 11.73 -11.49
C GLU A 55 -1.38 10.47 -11.24
N GLY A 56 -2.67 10.65 -10.93
CA GLY A 56 -3.59 9.57 -10.56
C GLY A 56 -3.54 9.13 -9.09
N TYR A 57 -2.66 9.74 -8.28
CA TYR A 57 -2.50 9.45 -6.85
C TYR A 57 -2.43 10.73 -6.00
N THR A 58 -3.10 11.80 -6.45
CA THR A 58 -3.10 13.11 -5.78
C THR A 58 -4.25 13.29 -4.78
N ASP A 59 -5.10 12.27 -4.59
CA ASP A 59 -6.27 12.31 -3.72
C ASP A 59 -6.10 11.32 -2.56
N LYS A 60 -6.55 11.72 -1.36
CA LYS A 60 -6.53 10.88 -0.15
C LYS A 60 -7.29 9.57 -0.30
N GLU A 61 -8.30 9.54 -1.18
CA GLU A 61 -9.13 8.37 -1.45
C GLU A 61 -8.44 7.38 -2.40
N ASN A 62 -7.29 7.74 -3.01
CA ASN A 62 -6.54 6.82 -3.87
C ASN A 62 -5.95 5.66 -3.07
N GLU A 63 -6.09 4.45 -3.61
CA GLU A 63 -5.57 3.22 -3.03
C GLU A 63 -4.16 2.94 -3.61
N PHE A 64 -3.12 3.08 -2.80
CA PHE A 64 -1.73 3.00 -3.27
C PHE A 64 -0.79 2.19 -2.38
N TRP A 65 -1.19 1.81 -1.17
CA TRP A 65 -0.45 0.87 -0.35
C TRP A 65 -0.85 -0.56 -0.68
N GLU A 66 0.12 -1.44 -0.88
CA GLU A 66 -0.11 -2.85 -1.17
C GLU A 66 0.69 -3.73 -0.20
N PHE A 67 0.03 -4.68 0.48
CA PHE A 67 0.73 -5.54 1.44
C PHE A 67 1.65 -6.52 0.72
N ILE A 68 2.94 -6.53 1.09
CA ILE A 68 3.89 -7.51 0.54
C ILE A 68 3.93 -8.74 1.44
N GLN A 69 3.51 -9.88 0.89
CA GLN A 69 3.82 -11.18 1.48
C GLN A 69 5.25 -11.55 1.09
N VAL A 70 6.20 -11.35 2.00
CA VAL A 70 7.56 -11.89 1.83
C VAL A 70 7.48 -13.40 1.98
N THR A 71 7.19 -14.11 0.88
CA THR A 71 7.35 -15.56 0.81
C THR A 71 8.83 -15.83 0.55
N GLY A 72 9.54 -16.26 1.59
CA GLY A 72 10.94 -16.64 1.47
C GLY A 72 11.09 -17.69 0.36
N SER A 73 11.74 -17.30 -0.74
CA SER A 73 12.24 -18.26 -1.72
C SER A 73 13.39 -19.00 -1.04
N LYS A 74 13.06 -20.13 -0.38
CA LYS A 74 14.07 -21.09 0.06
C LYS A 74 14.94 -21.42 -1.15
N THR A 75 16.22 -21.05 -1.07
CA THR A 75 17.29 -21.64 -1.87
C THR A 75 18.07 -22.60 -1.00
#